data_AF-A0A091BJ72-F1
#
_entry.id   AF-A0A091BJ72-F1
#
_cell.length_a   1.000
_cell.length_b   1.000
_cell.length_c   1.000
_cell.angle_alpha   90.00
_cell.angle_beta   90.00
_cell.angle_gamma   90.00
#
_symmetry.space_group_name_H-M   'P 1'
#
loop_
_entity.id
_entity.type
_entity.pdbx_description
1 polymer ?
#
loop_
_entity_poly.entity_id
_entity_poly.type
_entity_poly.pdbx_seq_one_letter_code
_entity_poly.pdbx_strand_id
1 'polypeptide(L)'
;MSLFAKENDMRPLRPLLCLPVLLLLSACAGESSPDAAAPAATAAAPVEAAPAPAAPTDEAGLRAAAASALSEQRLYSPVGDNAIEHYLALRALVPGDANIETALVELLPYALIGSEQAIARGDFTEARRLVGLVERADAELPALSRLRDSLVAAEAEAEAEAEAAALAAEQEAARREEAEKLAASAEAEARLRAAAATPAS
;
A
#
# COMPACT_ATOMS: atom_id res chain seq x y z
N MET A 1 -16.36 49.83 39.46
CA MET A 1 -15.13 49.24 40.06
C MET A 1 -14.76 48.07 39.18
N SER A 2 -14.12 48.36 38.05
CA SER A 2 -12.66 48.18 37.82
C SER A 2 -12.34 46.70 37.56
N LEU A 3 -12.19 46.29 36.30
CA LEU A 3 -10.97 46.35 35.47
C LEU A 3 -9.94 45.29 35.90
N PHE A 4 -9.85 44.20 35.12
CA PHE A 4 -8.66 43.37 34.82
C PHE A 4 -9.14 42.34 33.77
N ALA A 5 -9.06 42.59 32.46
CA ALA A 5 -7.86 42.69 31.61
C ALA A 5 -6.93 41.47 31.75
N LYS A 6 -7.12 40.46 30.89
CA LYS A 6 -6.02 39.78 30.19
C LYS A 6 -6.57 39.05 28.97
N GLU A 7 -6.60 39.76 27.84
CA GLU A 7 -6.54 39.15 26.51
C GLU A 7 -5.36 38.18 26.43
N ASN A 8 -5.57 37.02 25.81
CA ASN A 8 -4.52 36.35 25.06
C ASN A 8 -5.11 35.81 23.76
N ASP A 9 -5.16 36.74 22.81
CA ASP A 9 -5.56 36.61 21.42
C ASP A 9 -4.44 35.86 20.66
N MET A 10 -4.63 34.57 20.36
CA MET A 10 -3.76 33.83 19.43
C MET A 10 -4.46 33.71 18.08
N ARG A 11 -4.17 34.70 17.25
CA ARG A 11 -4.57 34.80 15.84
C ARG A 11 -3.91 33.69 15.00
N PRO A 12 -4.65 32.87 14.24
CA PRO A 12 -4.09 32.25 13.05
C PRO A 12 -4.07 33.27 11.91
N LEU A 13 -2.87 33.71 11.57
CA LEU A 13 -2.58 34.60 10.45
C LEU A 13 -2.41 33.77 9.16
N ARG A 14 -3.20 34.11 8.14
CA ARG A 14 -3.09 33.79 6.69
C ARG A 14 -3.57 32.41 6.22
N PRO A 15 -4.52 32.42 5.28
CA PRO A 15 -4.09 32.32 3.88
C PRO A 15 -4.95 33.16 2.92
N LEU A 16 -4.35 34.12 2.23
CA LEU A 16 -4.82 34.56 0.91
C LEU A 16 -3.73 35.35 0.21
N LEU A 17 -3.07 34.74 -0.77
CA LEU A 17 -2.68 35.48 -1.96
C LEU A 17 -2.55 34.49 -3.13
N CYS A 18 -3.59 34.48 -3.96
CA CYS A 18 -3.50 34.11 -5.35
C CYS A 18 -2.42 34.98 -6.04
N LEU A 19 -1.51 34.37 -6.78
CA LEU A 19 -0.95 35.05 -7.95
C LEU A 19 -0.70 34.04 -9.07
N PRO A 20 -1.41 34.17 -10.20
CA PRO A 20 -1.18 33.39 -11.41
C PRO A 20 -0.05 34.02 -12.22
N VAL A 21 0.85 33.22 -12.77
CA VAL A 21 1.85 33.70 -13.73
C VAL A 21 1.74 32.88 -15.03
N LEU A 22 0.94 33.46 -15.91
CA LEU A 22 1.18 33.71 -17.34
C LEU A 22 1.88 32.63 -18.18
N LEU A 23 1.03 32.02 -19.01
CA LEU A 23 1.29 31.55 -20.37
C LEU A 23 2.30 32.41 -21.16
N LEU A 24 3.29 31.76 -21.76
CA LEU A 24 3.88 32.19 -23.02
C LEU A 24 3.61 31.11 -24.07
N LEU A 25 2.74 31.48 -25.03
CA LEU A 25 2.56 30.81 -26.31
C LEU A 25 3.85 30.95 -27.12
N SER A 26 4.46 29.83 -27.50
CA SER A 26 5.31 29.77 -28.69
C SER A 26 4.61 28.89 -29.73
N ALA A 27 4.28 29.54 -30.84
CA ALA A 27 3.54 29.01 -31.95
C ALA A 27 4.43 28.14 -32.83
N CYS A 28 4.00 26.91 -33.09
CA CYS A 28 4.21 26.27 -34.38
C CYS A 28 2.84 25.91 -34.92
N ALA A 29 2.43 26.69 -35.93
CA ALA A 29 1.32 26.37 -36.79
C ALA A 29 1.59 25.05 -37.52
N GLY A 30 0.58 24.21 -37.54
CA GLY A 30 0.53 22.93 -38.23
C GLY A 30 -0.92 22.50 -38.22
N GLU A 31 -1.72 23.18 -39.03
CA GLU A 31 -3.13 22.86 -39.21
C GLU A 31 -3.30 21.48 -39.84
N SER A 32 -3.96 20.56 -39.12
CA SER A 32 -4.89 19.57 -39.68
C SER A 32 -5.65 18.87 -38.54
N SER A 33 -6.97 19.01 -38.59
CA SER A 33 -7.95 18.17 -37.89
C SER A 33 -9.12 17.96 -38.87
N PRO A 34 -9.97 16.93 -38.71
CA PRO A 34 -10.03 15.95 -37.62
C PRO A 34 -10.09 14.49 -38.10
N ASP A 35 -9.65 13.54 -37.27
CA ASP A 35 -10.35 12.26 -37.20
C ASP A 35 -10.29 11.71 -35.78
N ALA A 36 -11.48 11.39 -35.27
CA ALA A 36 -11.68 10.78 -33.99
C ALA A 36 -11.51 9.27 -34.16
N ALA A 37 -10.32 8.76 -33.83
CA ALA A 37 -10.10 7.34 -33.60
C ALA A 37 -9.74 7.14 -32.12
N ALA A 38 -10.68 6.59 -31.37
CA ALA A 38 -10.44 6.08 -30.03
C ALA A 38 -9.27 5.08 -30.07
N PRO A 39 -8.29 5.12 -29.15
CA PRO A 39 -7.35 4.04 -29.03
C PRO A 39 -8.13 2.83 -28.51
N ALA A 40 -8.29 1.82 -29.37
CA ALA A 40 -8.66 0.49 -28.92
C ALA A 40 -7.60 0.06 -27.91
N ALA A 41 -8.04 -0.25 -26.69
CA ALA A 41 -7.21 -0.89 -25.69
C ALA A 41 -6.78 -2.25 -26.25
N THR A 42 -5.58 -2.30 -26.83
CA THR A 42 -4.87 -3.56 -27.03
C THR A 42 -4.62 -4.12 -25.63
N ALA A 43 -5.41 -5.12 -25.26
CA ALA A 43 -5.11 -5.96 -24.13
C ALA A 43 -3.69 -6.48 -24.30
N ALA A 44 -2.78 -6.05 -23.43
CA ALA A 44 -1.44 -6.60 -23.36
C ALA A 44 -1.59 -8.10 -23.11
N ALA A 45 -1.21 -8.91 -24.09
CA ALA A 45 -1.10 -10.35 -23.91
C ALA A 45 -0.17 -10.61 -22.72
N PRO A 46 -0.46 -11.63 -21.88
CA PRO A 46 0.44 -11.98 -20.79
C PRO A 46 1.80 -12.30 -21.41
N VAL A 47 2.81 -11.52 -21.06
CA VAL A 47 4.19 -11.88 -21.37
C VAL A 47 4.48 -13.08 -20.49
N GLU A 48 4.46 -14.27 -21.08
CA GLU A 48 4.89 -15.50 -20.43
C GLU A 48 6.33 -15.28 -19.97
N ALA A 49 6.51 -15.16 -18.66
CA ALA A 49 7.82 -14.95 -18.06
C ALA A 49 8.71 -16.12 -18.45
N ALA A 50 9.78 -15.83 -19.21
CA ALA A 50 10.82 -16.80 -19.49
C ALA A 50 11.29 -17.42 -18.16
N PRO A 51 11.60 -18.73 -18.13
CA PRO A 51 12.05 -19.39 -16.90
C PRO A 51 13.24 -18.62 -16.34
N ALA A 52 13.10 -18.15 -15.10
CA ALA A 52 14.18 -17.44 -14.43
C ALA A 52 15.42 -18.35 -14.43
N PRO A 53 16.60 -17.84 -14.78
CA PRO A 53 17.83 -18.61 -14.66
C PRO A 53 17.95 -19.12 -13.22
N ALA A 54 18.45 -20.34 -13.06
CA ALA A 54 18.66 -20.91 -11.73
C ALA A 54 19.53 -19.96 -10.91
N ALA A 55 19.11 -19.67 -9.67
CA ALA A 55 19.87 -18.81 -8.78
C ALA A 55 21.29 -19.38 -8.61
N PRO A 56 22.34 -18.55 -8.70
CA PRO A 56 23.70 -19.04 -8.52
C PRO A 56 23.86 -19.59 -7.10
N THR A 57 24.55 -20.71 -6.98
CA THR A 57 24.76 -21.40 -5.69
C THR A 57 26.23 -21.45 -5.27
N ASP A 58 27.14 -21.12 -6.18
CA ASP A 58 28.58 -21.06 -5.90
C ASP A 58 29.01 -19.64 -5.53
N GLU A 59 30.16 -19.53 -4.88
CA GLU A 59 30.67 -18.27 -4.35
C GLU A 59 30.89 -17.22 -5.45
N ALA A 60 31.45 -17.64 -6.59
CA ALA A 60 31.73 -16.75 -7.72
C ALA A 60 30.43 -16.23 -8.36
N GLY A 61 29.46 -17.11 -8.60
CA GLY A 61 28.16 -16.74 -9.15
C GLY A 61 27.38 -15.82 -8.22
N LEU A 62 27.38 -16.11 -6.91
CA LEU A 62 26.70 -15.27 -5.91
C LEU A 62 27.35 -13.88 -5.79
N ARG A 63 28.67 -13.77 -5.86
CA ARG A 63 29.33 -12.44 -5.88
C ARG A 63 28.98 -11.66 -7.14
N ALA A 64 28.95 -12.30 -8.29
CA ALA A 64 28.53 -11.65 -9.54
C ALA A 64 27.07 -11.19 -9.47
N ALA A 65 26.17 -12.02 -8.93
CA ALA A 65 24.77 -11.67 -8.76
C ALA A 65 24.55 -10.54 -7.75
N ALA A 66 25.24 -10.55 -6.61
CA ALA A 66 25.21 -9.46 -5.64
C ALA A 66 25.67 -8.13 -6.27
N ALA A 67 26.77 -8.15 -7.03
CA ALA A 67 27.28 -6.97 -7.72
C ALA A 67 26.32 -6.44 -8.80
N SER A 68 25.70 -7.33 -9.60
CA SER A 68 24.66 -6.95 -10.56
C SER A 68 23.46 -6.32 -9.83
N ALA A 69 22.94 -6.98 -8.81
CA ALA A 69 21.81 -6.49 -8.03
C ALA A 69 22.07 -5.10 -7.42
N LEU A 70 23.27 -4.85 -6.89
CA LEU A 70 23.67 -3.53 -6.42
C LEU A 70 23.68 -2.48 -7.55
N SER A 71 24.31 -2.82 -8.68
CA SER A 71 24.43 -1.90 -9.82
C SER A 71 23.07 -1.50 -10.42
N GLU A 72 22.11 -2.41 -10.33
CA GLU A 72 20.74 -2.24 -10.82
C GLU A 72 19.77 -1.78 -9.72
N GLN A 73 20.30 -1.43 -8.54
CA GLN A 73 19.52 -0.94 -7.39
C GLN A 73 18.44 -1.91 -6.89
N ARG A 74 18.60 -3.21 -7.14
CA ARG A 74 17.77 -4.29 -6.58
C ARG A 74 18.25 -4.62 -5.17
N LEU A 75 18.06 -3.70 -4.22
CA LEU A 75 18.67 -3.80 -2.89
C LEU A 75 18.02 -4.89 -2.02
N TYR A 76 16.69 -4.85 -1.89
CA TYR A 76 15.89 -5.82 -1.12
C TYR A 76 14.73 -6.42 -1.93
N SER A 77 14.53 -5.95 -3.16
CA SER A 77 13.43 -6.30 -4.06
C SER A 77 13.99 -6.42 -5.49
N PRO A 78 13.48 -7.33 -6.34
CA PRO A 78 12.41 -8.32 -6.09
C PRO A 78 12.86 -9.47 -5.18
N VAL A 79 11.90 -10.31 -4.75
CA VAL A 79 12.18 -11.53 -3.96
C VAL A 79 13.06 -12.49 -4.77
N GLY A 80 14.07 -13.10 -4.16
CA GLY A 80 14.92 -14.11 -4.78
C GLY A 80 16.01 -13.57 -5.72
N ASP A 81 15.98 -12.29 -6.09
CA ASP A 81 17.02 -11.66 -6.92
C ASP A 81 17.29 -10.21 -6.47
N ASN A 82 17.85 -10.08 -5.28
CA ASN A 82 18.27 -8.80 -4.71
C ASN A 82 19.60 -8.93 -3.96
N ALA A 83 20.27 -7.80 -3.75
CA ALA A 83 21.60 -7.73 -3.19
C ALA A 83 21.66 -8.35 -1.78
N ILE A 84 20.70 -8.04 -0.89
CA ILE A 84 20.69 -8.57 0.47
C ILE A 84 20.59 -10.09 0.48
N GLU A 85 19.68 -10.68 -0.30
CA GLU A 85 19.52 -12.13 -0.38
C GLU A 85 20.79 -12.83 -0.91
N HIS A 86 21.44 -12.25 -1.94
CA HIS A 86 22.71 -12.77 -2.45
C HIS A 86 23.84 -12.67 -1.41
N TYR A 87 23.94 -11.57 -0.65
CA TYR A 87 24.92 -11.43 0.42
C TYR A 87 24.65 -12.35 1.62
N LEU A 88 23.38 -12.59 1.97
CA LEU A 88 23.02 -13.58 2.99
C LEU A 88 23.40 -15.00 2.57
N ALA A 89 23.21 -15.34 1.29
CA ALA A 89 23.66 -16.61 0.74
C ALA A 89 25.19 -16.73 0.74
N LEU A 90 25.90 -15.66 0.37
CA LEU A 90 27.36 -15.60 0.47
C LEU A 90 27.86 -15.80 1.89
N ARG A 91 27.24 -15.15 2.89
CA ARG A 91 27.61 -15.30 4.30
C ARG A 91 27.43 -16.74 4.79
N ALA A 92 26.40 -17.43 4.32
CA ALA A 92 26.20 -18.85 4.64
C ALA A 92 27.29 -19.74 4.05
N LEU A 93 27.86 -19.38 2.89
CA LEU A 93 28.92 -20.13 2.22
C LEU A 93 30.32 -19.80 2.78
N VAL A 94 30.58 -18.52 3.08
CA VAL A 94 31.86 -18.00 3.57
C VAL A 94 31.63 -17.18 4.86
N PRO A 95 31.34 -17.85 5.99
CA PRO A 95 31.06 -17.16 7.24
C PRO A 95 32.29 -16.39 7.74
N GLY A 96 32.07 -15.16 8.21
CA GLY A 96 33.12 -14.31 8.79
C GLY A 96 33.95 -13.50 7.79
N ASP A 97 33.59 -13.48 6.50
CA ASP A 97 34.18 -12.55 5.53
C ASP A 97 33.74 -11.11 5.85
N ALA A 98 34.69 -10.28 6.26
CA ALA A 98 34.42 -8.90 6.66
C ALA A 98 33.77 -8.05 5.55
N ASN A 99 34.04 -8.33 4.27
CA ASN A 99 33.44 -7.57 3.17
C ASN A 99 31.95 -7.90 3.02
N ILE A 100 31.56 -9.14 3.27
CA ILE A 100 30.16 -9.56 3.25
C ILE A 100 29.41 -8.93 4.41
N GLU A 101 29.99 -8.93 5.62
CA GLU A 101 29.38 -8.28 6.79
C GLU A 101 29.22 -6.77 6.59
N THR A 102 30.26 -6.09 6.07
CA THR A 102 30.16 -4.66 5.76
C THR A 102 29.06 -4.38 4.74
N ALA A 103 28.96 -5.15 3.66
CA ALA A 103 27.92 -4.96 2.66
C ALA A 103 26.50 -5.15 3.23
N LEU A 104 26.29 -6.16 4.11
CA LEU A 104 25.01 -6.35 4.79
C LEU A 104 24.66 -5.16 5.68
N VAL A 105 25.63 -4.64 6.45
CA VAL A 105 25.43 -3.44 7.30
C VAL A 105 25.10 -2.20 6.47
N GLU A 106 25.73 -2.01 5.31
CA GLU A 106 25.44 -0.89 4.41
C GLU A 106 24.05 -0.97 3.78
N LEU A 107 23.55 -2.19 3.54
CA LEU A 107 22.25 -2.43 2.91
C LEU A 107 21.07 -2.36 3.89
N LEU A 108 21.31 -2.66 5.17
CA LEU A 108 20.29 -2.74 6.21
C LEU A 108 19.38 -1.50 6.34
N PRO A 109 19.89 -0.23 6.26
CA PRO A 109 19.03 0.95 6.30
C PRO A 109 17.93 0.94 5.23
N TYR A 110 18.20 0.39 4.04
CA TYR A 110 17.22 0.34 2.95
C TYR A 110 16.14 -0.70 3.21
N ALA A 111 16.49 -1.87 3.76
CA ALA A 111 15.50 -2.89 4.14
C ALA A 111 14.62 -2.43 5.32
N LEU A 112 15.20 -1.68 6.27
CA LEU A 112 14.43 -1.05 7.35
C LEU A 112 13.39 -0.07 6.80
N ILE A 113 13.82 0.88 5.96
CA ILE A 113 12.92 1.85 5.31
C ILE A 113 11.89 1.13 4.43
N GLY A 114 12.28 0.05 3.74
CA GLY A 114 11.36 -0.78 2.95
C GLY A 114 10.28 -1.44 3.83
N SER A 115 10.67 -1.97 4.99
CA SER A 115 9.77 -2.60 5.96
C SER A 115 8.75 -1.60 6.49
N GLU A 116 9.21 -0.42 6.93
CA GLU A 116 8.35 0.66 7.42
C GLU A 116 7.34 1.10 6.36
N GLN A 117 7.77 1.24 5.11
CA GLN A 117 6.87 1.58 4.01
C GLN A 117 5.87 0.47 3.68
N ALA A 118 6.27 -0.81 3.77
CA ALA A 118 5.36 -1.93 3.55
C ALA A 118 4.27 -1.97 4.64
N ILE A 119 4.65 -1.76 5.90
CA ILE A 119 3.70 -1.60 7.03
C ILE A 119 2.73 -0.45 6.74
N ALA A 120 3.24 0.73 6.38
CA ALA A 120 2.42 1.91 6.11
C ALA A 120 1.44 1.73 4.93
N ARG A 121 1.73 0.82 4.00
CA ARG A 121 0.84 0.48 2.87
C ARG A 121 -0.14 -0.66 3.17
N GLY A 122 -0.05 -1.29 4.34
CA GLY A 122 -0.81 -2.51 4.65
C GLY A 122 -0.31 -3.74 3.88
N ASP A 123 0.87 -3.69 3.27
CA ASP A 123 1.50 -4.86 2.64
C ASP A 123 2.25 -5.67 3.70
N PHE A 124 1.48 -6.32 4.56
CA PHE A 124 2.02 -7.04 5.71
C PHE A 124 2.83 -8.28 5.32
N THR A 125 2.56 -8.84 4.15
CA THR A 125 3.36 -9.96 3.61
C THR A 125 4.76 -9.51 3.28
N GLU A 126 4.89 -8.38 2.56
CA GLU A 126 6.21 -7.82 2.26
C GLU A 126 6.89 -7.29 3.52
N ALA A 127 6.16 -6.64 4.42
CA ALA A 127 6.70 -6.17 5.70
C ALA A 127 7.34 -7.32 6.50
N ARG A 128 6.63 -8.46 6.65
CA ARG A 128 7.19 -9.66 7.31
C ARG A 128 8.44 -10.18 6.62
N ARG A 129 8.45 -10.20 5.29
CA ARG A 129 9.62 -10.67 4.53
C ARG A 129 10.83 -9.76 4.78
N LEU A 130 10.64 -8.44 4.72
CA LEU A 130 11.71 -7.46 4.92
C LEU A 130 12.21 -7.44 6.36
N VAL A 131 11.33 -7.53 7.36
CA VAL A 131 11.69 -7.74 8.77
C VAL A 131 12.57 -8.99 8.91
N GLY A 132 12.19 -10.09 8.26
CA GLY A 132 12.97 -11.32 8.25
C GLY A 132 14.34 -11.19 7.56
N LEU A 133 14.47 -10.34 6.53
CA LEU A 133 15.78 -10.04 5.93
C LEU A 133 16.67 -9.25 6.90
N VAL A 134 16.10 -8.24 7.56
CA VAL A 134 16.79 -7.42 8.57
C VAL A 134 17.28 -8.31 9.72
N GLU A 135 16.41 -9.15 10.28
CA GLU A 135 16.77 -10.09 11.35
C GLU A 135 17.87 -11.07 10.93
N ARG A 136 17.78 -11.62 9.73
CA ARG A 136 18.83 -12.52 9.24
C ARG A 136 20.14 -11.78 9.10
N ALA A 137 20.14 -10.55 8.58
CA ALA A 137 21.37 -9.77 8.43
C ALA A 137 21.98 -9.43 9.80
N ASP A 138 21.19 -8.92 10.75
CA ASP A 138 21.61 -8.65 12.12
C ASP A 138 20.41 -8.70 13.09
N ALA A 139 20.41 -9.72 13.95
CA ALA A 139 19.35 -9.97 14.92
C ALA A 139 19.42 -9.04 16.14
N GLU A 140 20.56 -8.41 16.40
CA GLU A 140 20.79 -7.54 17.55
C GLU A 140 20.50 -6.06 17.25
N LEU A 141 20.06 -5.75 16.02
CA LEU A 141 19.66 -4.40 15.62
C LEU A 141 18.59 -3.84 16.56
N PRO A 142 18.85 -2.72 17.27
CA PRO A 142 17.87 -2.13 18.19
C PRO A 142 16.54 -1.75 17.52
N ALA A 143 16.58 -1.41 16.22
CA ALA A 143 15.39 -1.06 15.44
C ALA A 143 14.45 -2.27 15.22
N LEU A 144 14.95 -3.50 15.30
CA LEU A 144 14.19 -4.70 14.95
C LEU A 144 13.01 -4.94 15.90
N SER A 145 13.19 -4.71 17.22
CA SER A 145 12.09 -4.84 18.19
C SER A 145 10.97 -3.85 17.86
N ARG A 146 11.32 -2.58 17.69
CA ARG A 146 10.34 -1.53 17.33
C ARG A 146 9.61 -1.85 16.03
N LEU A 147 10.34 -2.35 15.03
CA LEU A 147 9.76 -2.68 13.73
C LEU A 147 8.75 -3.84 13.83
N ARG A 148 9.06 -4.88 14.61
CA ARG A 148 8.14 -6.00 14.89
C ARG A 148 6.89 -5.54 15.61
N ASP A 149 7.05 -4.71 16.65
CA ASP A 149 5.92 -4.17 17.41
C ASP A 149 5.01 -3.33 16.49
N SER A 150 5.61 -2.53 15.59
CA SER A 150 4.86 -1.71 14.63
C SER A 150 4.08 -2.57 13.63
N LEU A 151 4.66 -3.68 13.17
CA LEU A 151 4.00 -4.63 12.27
C LEU A 151 2.81 -5.31 12.96
N VAL A 152 3.00 -5.83 14.18
CA VAL A 152 1.94 -6.49 14.94
C VAL A 152 0.78 -5.52 15.22
N ALA A 153 1.10 -4.28 15.62
CA ALA A 153 0.09 -3.26 15.85
C ALA A 153 -0.72 -2.94 14.57
N ALA A 154 -0.04 -2.80 13.44
CA ALA A 154 -0.69 -2.49 12.17
C ALA A 154 -1.55 -3.66 11.64
N GLU A 155 -1.10 -4.91 11.80
CA GLU A 155 -1.89 -6.10 11.45
C GLU A 155 -3.17 -6.17 12.30
N ALA A 156 -3.06 -5.91 13.61
CA ALA A 156 -4.21 -5.92 14.52
C ALA A 156 -5.21 -4.78 14.24
N GLU A 157 -4.72 -3.59 13.88
CA GLU A 157 -5.56 -2.45 13.48
C GLU A 157 -6.33 -2.78 12.19
N ALA A 158 -5.66 -3.33 11.18
CA ALA A 158 -6.29 -3.72 9.92
C ALA A 158 -7.32 -4.84 10.11
N GLU A 159 -7.06 -5.81 10.99
CA GLU A 159 -8.02 -6.86 11.33
C GLU A 159 -9.26 -6.28 12.01
N ALA A 160 -9.09 -5.40 13.01
CA ALA A 160 -10.20 -4.74 13.69
C ALA A 160 -11.05 -3.88 12.75
N GLU A 161 -10.42 -3.17 11.80
CA GLU A 161 -11.13 -2.40 10.77
C GLU A 161 -11.94 -3.31 9.84
N ALA A 162 -11.36 -4.44 9.41
CA ALA A 162 -12.05 -5.41 8.56
C ALA A 162 -13.25 -6.04 9.28
N GLU A 163 -13.10 -6.41 10.55
CA GLU A 163 -14.19 -6.92 11.39
C GLU A 163 -15.31 -5.90 11.57
N ALA A 164 -14.96 -4.66 11.89
CA ALA A 164 -15.94 -3.58 12.04
C ALA A 164 -16.71 -3.32 10.73
N ALA A 165 -16.01 -3.32 9.59
CA ALA A 165 -16.62 -3.19 8.27
C ALA A 165 -17.57 -4.35 7.95
N ALA A 166 -17.20 -5.58 8.29
CA ALA A 166 -18.05 -6.76 8.10
C ALA A 166 -19.34 -6.69 8.93
N LEU A 167 -19.23 -6.33 10.22
CA LEU A 167 -20.37 -6.15 11.11
C LEU A 167 -21.30 -5.03 10.63
N ALA A 168 -20.73 -3.92 10.17
CA ALA A 168 -21.51 -2.80 9.62
C ALA A 168 -22.29 -3.22 8.37
N ALA A 169 -21.65 -3.98 7.47
CA ALA A 169 -22.29 -4.51 6.27
C ALA A 169 -23.42 -5.50 6.59
N GLU A 170 -23.23 -6.38 7.56
CA GLU A 170 -24.26 -7.32 8.04
C GLU A 170 -25.48 -6.58 8.60
N GLN A 171 -25.25 -5.58 9.46
CA GLN A 171 -26.32 -4.77 10.04
C GLN A 171 -27.06 -3.98 8.96
N GLU A 172 -26.36 -3.48 7.95
CA GLU A 172 -27.00 -2.79 6.83
C GLU A 172 -27.87 -3.72 5.99
N ALA A 173 -27.39 -4.95 5.72
CA ALA A 173 -28.17 -5.96 5.04
C ALA A 173 -29.43 -6.33 5.84
N ALA A 174 -29.31 -6.55 7.15
CA ALA A 174 -30.45 -6.84 8.03
C ALA A 174 -31.49 -5.71 8.03
N ARG A 175 -31.06 -4.45 8.13
CA ARG A 175 -31.97 -3.29 8.06
C ARG A 175 -32.69 -3.20 6.72
N ARG A 176 -32.00 -3.50 5.62
CA ARG A 176 -32.62 -3.51 4.27
C ARG A 176 -33.67 -4.60 4.16
N GLU A 177 -33.37 -5.81 4.63
CA GLU A 177 -34.35 -6.91 4.65
C GLU A 177 -35.57 -6.59 5.50
N GLU A 178 -35.38 -5.98 6.69
CA GLU A 178 -36.49 -5.56 7.54
C GLU A 178 -37.34 -4.48 6.88
N ALA A 179 -36.72 -3.49 6.24
CA ALA A 179 -37.42 -2.45 5.50
C ALA A 179 -38.24 -3.03 4.34
N GLU A 180 -37.70 -4.01 3.60
CA GLU A 180 -38.40 -4.71 2.53
C GLU A 180 -39.60 -5.51 3.05
N LYS A 181 -39.44 -6.23 4.17
CA LYS A 181 -40.54 -6.99 4.81
C LYS A 181 -41.67 -6.05 5.25
N LEU A 182 -41.33 -4.91 5.86
CA LEU A 182 -42.30 -3.90 6.29
C LEU A 182 -43.01 -3.24 5.09
N ALA A 183 -42.29 -2.96 4.00
CA ALA A 183 -42.89 -2.43 2.78
C ALA A 183 -43.86 -3.45 2.16
N ALA A 184 -43.46 -4.72 2.05
CA ALA A 184 -44.31 -5.79 1.52
C ALA A 184 -45.57 -6.02 2.36
N SER A 185 -45.46 -5.97 3.69
CA SER A 185 -46.63 -6.10 4.58
C SER A 185 -47.57 -4.91 4.45
N ALA A 186 -47.04 -3.68 4.38
CA ALA A 186 -47.85 -2.47 4.18
C ALA A 186 -48.60 -2.50 2.83
N GLU A 187 -47.94 -2.96 1.77
CA GLU A 187 -48.59 -3.14 0.46
C GLU A 187 -49.71 -4.19 0.52
N ALA A 188 -49.47 -5.34 1.17
CA ALA A 188 -50.46 -6.39 1.31
C ALA A 188 -51.69 -5.90 2.09
N GLU A 189 -51.49 -5.18 3.20
CA GLU A 189 -52.58 -4.57 3.97
C GLU A 189 -53.38 -3.55 3.14
N ALA A 190 -52.68 -2.69 2.38
CA ALA A 190 -53.34 -1.72 1.51
C ALA A 190 -54.21 -2.39 0.44
N ARG A 191 -53.72 -3.48 -0.17
CA ARG A 191 -54.48 -4.28 -1.15
C ARG A 191 -55.72 -4.92 -0.53
N LEU A 192 -55.61 -5.48 0.68
CA LEU A 192 -56.75 -6.06 1.40
C LEU A 192 -57.82 -5.00 1.73
N ARG A 193 -57.41 -3.81 2.19
CA ARG A 193 -58.33 -2.70 2.46
C ARG A 193 -59.04 -2.20 1.20
N ALA A 194 -58.33 -2.09 0.08
CA ALA A 194 -58.92 -1.70 -1.20
C ALA A 194 -59.95 -2.72 -1.70
N ALA A 195 -59.66 -4.02 -1.58
CA ALA A 195 -60.59 -5.09 -1.96
C ALA A 195 -61.88 -5.05 -1.12
N ALA A 196 -61.76 -4.81 0.19
CA ALA A 196 -62.92 -4.71 1.08
C ALA A 196 -63.80 -3.47 0.82
N ALA A 197 -63.23 -2.39 0.27
CA ALA A 197 -63.93 -1.14 -0.01
C ALA A 197 -64.66 -1.12 -1.36
N THR A 198 -64.53 -2.16 -2.19
CA THR A 198 -65.19 -2.24 -3.50
C THR A 198 -66.55 -2.92 -3.34
N PRO A 199 -67.71 -2.20 -3.38
CA PRO A 199 -69.01 -2.81 -3.15
C PRO A 199 -69.41 -3.72 -4.33
N ALA A 200 -69.91 -4.91 -4.02
CA ALA A 200 -70.54 -5.79 -5.00
C ALA A 200 -71.79 -5.10 -5.57
N SER A 201 -71.74 -4.75 -6.86
CA SER A 201 -72.88 -4.24 -7.63
C SER A 201 -73.75 -5.38 -8.16
#